data_AF-A0A944GS17-F1
#
_entry.id   AF-A0A944GS17-F1
#
_cell.length_a   1.000
_cell.length_b   1.000
_cell.length_c   1.000
_cell.angle_alpha   90.00
_cell.angle_beta   90.00
_cell.angle_gamma   90.00
#
_symmetry.space_group_name_H-M   'P 1'
#
loop_
_entity.id
_entity.type
_entity.pdbx_description
1 polymer ?
#
loop_
_entity_poly.entity_id
_entity_poly.type
_entity_poly.pdbx_seq_one_letter_code
_entity_poly.pdbx_strand_id
1 'polypeptide(L)'
;MGAKPGAARYDNKMSDVTRASITNGIWLCRNCHAQIDRDETLFPPELLFNWRKEHEDVVLRDLGTRGEQMRHDIEMSRYPFLEDCPAIIQRIALDKPIGWEWRLAAELLRYLNRPQLKRLKNLQSRLSYRPLPPVKLENLMGFVAERTNVMTNLLGPLTSILDRLTESFGPPGEAGNAEEIYDCCVLLRDILSTAIDHEEIIHFTGLPEEGEAIREILRDAMGKNLIKLSKLSDSLDNAIALIGTDHGGTSEDPHVVTYKVAFDLPDDFTANFNRELKRLERLL
;
A
#
# COMPACT_ATOMS: atom_id res chain seq x y z
N MET A 1 -20.02 -7.60 -3.76
CA MET A 1 -19.13 -8.78 -3.95
C MET A 1 -19.94 -10.07 -3.75
N GLY A 2 -19.53 -11.17 -4.37
CA GLY A 2 -20.19 -12.47 -4.20
C GLY A 2 -19.97 -13.02 -2.77
N ALA A 3 -21.02 -13.55 -2.13
CA ALA A 3 -20.95 -13.95 -0.72
C ALA A 3 -20.28 -15.32 -0.49
N LYS A 4 -20.32 -16.22 -1.48
CA LYS A 4 -19.87 -17.62 -1.33
C LYS A 4 -18.95 -18.03 -2.48
N PRO A 5 -18.06 -19.02 -2.27
CA PRO A 5 -17.29 -19.62 -3.36
C PRO A 5 -18.20 -20.04 -4.52
N GLY A 6 -17.83 -19.66 -5.75
CA GLY A 6 -18.61 -19.92 -6.96
C GLY A 6 -19.68 -18.87 -7.30
N ALA A 7 -19.92 -17.87 -6.44
CA ALA A 7 -20.74 -16.72 -6.79
C ALA A 7 -19.94 -15.72 -7.64
N ALA A 8 -20.63 -14.95 -8.49
CA ALA A 8 -20.01 -13.89 -9.29
C ALA A 8 -19.31 -12.86 -8.38
N ARG A 9 -18.08 -12.50 -8.74
CA ARG A 9 -17.22 -11.56 -7.98
C ARG A 9 -16.96 -11.99 -6.55
N TYR A 10 -16.89 -13.30 -6.29
CA TYR A 10 -16.38 -13.82 -5.03
C TYR A 10 -14.86 -13.67 -5.00
N ASP A 11 -14.35 -12.95 -3.99
CA ASP A 11 -12.92 -12.84 -3.72
C ASP A 11 -12.58 -13.61 -2.44
N ASN A 12 -11.68 -14.59 -2.56
CA ASN A 12 -11.22 -15.41 -1.45
C ASN A 12 -10.22 -14.70 -0.54
N LYS A 13 -9.66 -13.57 -0.98
CA LYS A 13 -8.78 -12.72 -0.17
C LYS A 13 -9.55 -11.79 0.76
N MET A 14 -10.83 -11.55 0.50
CA MET A 14 -11.69 -10.79 1.38
C MET A 14 -12.24 -11.66 2.51
N SER A 15 -12.24 -11.13 3.74
CA SER A 15 -12.97 -11.72 4.87
C SER A 15 -14.49 -11.68 4.65
N ASP A 16 -15.24 -12.51 5.38
CA ASP A 16 -16.70 -12.51 5.33
C ASP A 16 -17.29 -11.14 5.71
N VAL A 17 -16.75 -10.51 6.75
CA VAL A 17 -17.12 -9.16 7.21
C VAL A 17 -16.91 -8.14 6.10
N THR A 18 -15.75 -8.18 5.45
CA THR A 18 -15.46 -7.29 4.32
C THR A 18 -16.41 -7.54 3.17
N ARG A 19 -16.64 -8.80 2.76
CA ARG A 19 -17.56 -9.13 1.66
C ARG A 19 -18.99 -8.67 1.91
N ALA A 20 -19.49 -8.81 3.14
CA ALA A 20 -20.84 -8.43 3.55
C ALA A 20 -21.01 -6.93 3.85
N SER A 21 -19.91 -6.17 3.86
CA SER A 21 -19.92 -4.75 4.21
C SER A 21 -20.78 -3.91 3.26
N ILE A 22 -21.41 -2.87 3.81
CA ILE A 22 -22.28 -1.93 3.07
C ILE A 22 -21.57 -1.28 1.87
N THR A 23 -20.26 -1.07 1.95
CA THR A 23 -19.46 -0.49 0.85
C THR A 23 -19.39 -1.41 -0.37
N ASN A 24 -19.65 -2.72 -0.21
CA ASN A 24 -19.72 -3.70 -1.28
C ASN A 24 -21.14 -3.93 -1.83
N GLY A 25 -22.15 -3.27 -1.24
CA GLY A 25 -23.55 -3.36 -1.66
C GLY A 25 -23.86 -2.49 -2.88
N ILE A 26 -24.79 -2.97 -3.71
CA ILE A 26 -25.43 -2.23 -4.80
C ILE A 26 -26.88 -2.67 -4.90
N TRP A 27 -27.81 -1.72 -5.07
CA TRP A 27 -29.24 -1.99 -5.21
C TRP A 27 -29.64 -1.89 -6.67
N LEU A 28 -30.19 -2.98 -7.20
CA LEU A 28 -30.50 -3.11 -8.62
C LEU A 28 -31.93 -3.61 -8.81
N CYS A 29 -32.57 -3.18 -9.88
CA CYS A 29 -33.81 -3.81 -10.33
C CYS A 29 -33.53 -5.26 -10.79
N ARG A 30 -34.60 -6.05 -10.92
CA ARG A 30 -34.51 -7.45 -11.34
C ARG A 30 -33.69 -7.65 -12.63
N ASN A 31 -33.84 -6.74 -13.60
CA ASN A 31 -33.17 -6.84 -14.89
C ASN A 31 -31.67 -6.56 -14.79
N CYS A 32 -31.29 -5.46 -14.12
CA CYS A 32 -29.88 -5.12 -13.93
C CYS A 32 -29.15 -6.18 -13.09
N HIS A 33 -29.81 -6.70 -12.04
CA HIS A 33 -29.27 -7.82 -11.26
C HIS A 33 -28.99 -9.05 -12.15
N ALA A 34 -29.96 -9.46 -12.96
CA ALA A 34 -29.79 -10.60 -13.87
C ALA A 34 -28.69 -10.36 -14.92
N GLN A 35 -28.48 -9.11 -15.34
CA GLN A 35 -27.46 -8.75 -16.31
C GLN A 35 -26.05 -8.89 -15.73
N ILE A 36 -25.79 -8.32 -14.55
CA ILE A 36 -24.45 -8.32 -13.94
C ILE A 36 -24.01 -9.70 -13.46
N ASP A 37 -24.95 -10.58 -13.12
CA ASP A 37 -24.64 -11.95 -12.67
C ASP A 37 -24.32 -12.91 -13.81
N ARG A 38 -24.79 -12.60 -15.03
CA ARG A 38 -24.52 -13.43 -16.21
C ARG A 38 -23.13 -13.22 -16.80
N ASP A 39 -22.53 -12.05 -16.59
CA ASP A 39 -21.25 -11.69 -17.19
C ASP A 39 -20.37 -10.88 -16.23
N GLU A 40 -19.59 -11.59 -15.42
CA GLU A 40 -18.64 -10.94 -14.50
C GLU A 40 -17.51 -10.20 -15.22
N THR A 41 -17.16 -10.62 -16.45
CA THR A 41 -16.07 -9.98 -17.21
C THR A 41 -16.51 -8.62 -17.75
N LEU A 42 -17.75 -8.51 -18.22
CA LEU A 42 -18.34 -7.25 -18.66
C LEU A 42 -18.73 -6.34 -17.49
N PHE A 43 -19.06 -6.92 -16.33
CA PHE A 43 -19.43 -6.20 -15.10
C PHE A 43 -18.46 -6.47 -13.95
N PRO A 44 -17.20 -5.97 -14.06
CA PRO A 44 -16.21 -6.11 -13.00
C PRO A 44 -16.56 -5.21 -11.79
N PRO A 45 -16.01 -5.50 -10.59
CA PRO A 45 -16.31 -4.73 -9.38
C PRO A 45 -16.11 -3.22 -9.53
N GLU A 46 -15.05 -2.78 -10.21
CA GLU A 46 -14.74 -1.36 -10.42
C GLU A 46 -15.85 -0.64 -11.17
N LEU A 47 -16.46 -1.29 -12.16
CA LEU A 47 -17.60 -0.72 -12.89
C LEU A 47 -18.81 -0.59 -11.97
N LEU A 48 -19.11 -1.61 -11.16
CA LEU A 48 -20.26 -1.59 -10.26
C LEU A 48 -20.14 -0.55 -9.15
N PHE A 49 -18.93 -0.33 -8.62
CA PHE A 49 -18.68 0.74 -7.66
C PHE A 49 -18.92 2.12 -8.28
N ASN A 50 -18.48 2.33 -9.53
CA ASN A 50 -18.77 3.57 -10.26
C ASN A 50 -20.25 3.74 -10.57
N TRP A 51 -20.94 2.67 -10.99
CA TRP A 51 -22.38 2.69 -11.21
C TRP A 51 -23.16 3.10 -9.96
N ARG A 52 -22.77 2.57 -8.79
CA ARG A 52 -23.38 2.99 -7.52
C ARG A 52 -23.18 4.48 -7.29
N LYS A 53 -21.93 4.96 -7.38
CA LYS A 53 -21.59 6.38 -7.19
C LYS A 53 -22.43 7.27 -8.12
N GLU A 54 -22.38 7.01 -9.42
CA GLU A 54 -23.11 7.79 -10.43
C GLU A 54 -24.64 7.73 -10.22
N HIS A 55 -25.18 6.57 -9.86
CA HIS A 55 -26.61 6.43 -9.60
C HIS A 55 -27.05 7.23 -8.37
N GLU A 56 -26.27 7.19 -7.28
CA GLU A 56 -26.55 7.99 -6.08
C GLU A 56 -26.56 9.49 -6.41
N ASP A 57 -25.59 9.98 -7.18
CA ASP A 57 -25.52 11.37 -7.63
C ASP A 57 -26.73 11.77 -8.49
N VAL A 58 -27.14 10.90 -9.43
CA VAL A 58 -28.31 11.11 -10.30
C VAL A 58 -29.59 11.16 -9.48
N VAL A 59 -29.80 10.20 -8.59
CA VAL A 59 -30.99 10.13 -7.73
C VAL A 59 -31.08 11.36 -6.84
N LEU A 60 -29.98 11.78 -6.23
CA LEU A 60 -29.95 12.96 -5.38
C LEU A 60 -30.23 14.25 -6.16
N ARG A 61 -29.68 14.38 -7.37
CA ARG A 61 -29.94 15.55 -8.22
C ARG A 61 -31.39 15.62 -8.67
N ASP A 62 -31.96 14.49 -9.07
CA ASP A 62 -33.28 14.46 -9.72
C ASP A 62 -34.44 14.37 -8.72
N LEU A 63 -34.23 13.72 -7.57
CA LEU A 63 -35.26 13.45 -6.55
C LEU A 63 -34.96 14.08 -5.18
N GLY A 64 -33.71 14.47 -4.92
CA GLY A 64 -33.31 15.02 -3.63
C GLY A 64 -33.79 16.44 -3.41
N THR A 65 -34.04 16.78 -2.15
CA THR A 65 -34.32 18.15 -1.71
C THR A 65 -33.05 18.99 -1.75
N ARG A 66 -33.20 20.32 -1.85
CA ARG A 66 -32.05 21.26 -1.81
C ARG A 66 -31.16 21.05 -0.57
N GLY A 67 -31.75 20.72 0.57
CA GLY A 67 -30.99 20.46 1.80
C GLY A 67 -30.23 19.13 1.79
N GLU A 68 -30.71 18.12 1.08
CA GLU A 68 -29.99 16.86 0.87
C GLU A 68 -28.81 17.06 -0.10
N GLN A 69 -29.04 17.82 -1.18
CA GLN A 69 -27.99 18.19 -2.12
C GLN A 69 -26.85 18.92 -1.42
N MET A 70 -27.15 19.96 -0.64
CA MET A 70 -26.13 20.68 0.14
C MET A 70 -25.38 19.79 1.13
N ARG A 71 -26.06 18.85 1.80
CA ARG A 71 -25.40 17.92 2.73
C ARG A 71 -24.43 16.99 2.01
N HIS A 72 -24.84 16.46 0.86
CA HIS A 72 -24.00 15.63 0.02
C HIS A 72 -22.79 16.40 -0.52
N ASP A 73 -22.99 17.62 -1.02
CA ASP A 73 -21.89 18.46 -1.51
C ASP A 73 -20.84 18.71 -0.40
N ILE A 74 -21.31 19.02 0.81
CA ILE A 74 -20.44 19.17 1.99
C ILE A 74 -19.72 17.86 2.29
N GLU A 75 -20.41 16.73 2.27
CA GLU A 75 -19.83 15.42 2.57
C GLU A 75 -18.77 15.00 1.55
N MET A 76 -19.05 15.18 0.26
CA MET A 76 -18.11 14.92 -0.83
C MET A 76 -16.89 15.85 -0.77
N SER A 77 -17.09 17.11 -0.36
CA SER A 77 -16.00 18.07 -0.18
C SER A 77 -15.10 17.80 1.02
N ARG A 78 -15.46 16.87 1.93
CA ARG A 78 -14.60 16.50 3.08
C ARG A 78 -13.38 15.69 2.69
N TYR A 79 -13.39 15.08 1.51
CA TYR A 79 -12.37 14.12 1.08
C TYR A 79 -11.77 14.49 -0.29
N PRO A 80 -11.29 15.73 -0.50
CA PRO A 80 -10.74 16.15 -1.79
C PRO A 80 -9.49 15.32 -2.16
N PHE A 81 -8.73 14.88 -1.16
CA PHE A 81 -7.55 14.03 -1.34
C PHE A 81 -7.88 12.61 -1.86
N LEU A 82 -9.15 12.20 -1.89
CA LEU A 82 -9.58 10.91 -2.45
C LEU A 82 -10.18 11.02 -3.86
N GLU A 83 -10.20 12.21 -4.48
CA GLU A 83 -10.85 12.44 -5.78
C GLU A 83 -10.33 11.48 -6.87
N ASP A 84 -9.00 11.31 -6.93
CA ASP A 84 -8.30 10.43 -7.88
C ASP A 84 -8.22 8.96 -7.43
N CYS A 85 -8.81 8.62 -6.28
CA CYS A 85 -8.83 7.24 -5.80
C CYS A 85 -9.99 6.45 -6.40
N PRO A 86 -9.87 5.11 -6.55
CA PRO A 86 -10.97 4.23 -6.93
C PRO A 86 -12.25 4.46 -6.09
N ALA A 87 -13.42 4.30 -6.71
CA ALA A 87 -14.71 4.52 -6.06
C ALA A 87 -14.90 3.75 -4.75
N ILE A 88 -14.32 2.55 -4.62
CA ILE A 88 -14.36 1.77 -3.38
C ILE A 88 -13.62 2.45 -2.22
N ILE A 89 -12.48 3.11 -2.49
CA ILE A 89 -11.71 3.86 -1.47
C ILE A 89 -12.51 5.07 -1.01
N GLN A 90 -13.07 5.84 -1.96
CA GLN A 90 -13.95 6.96 -1.65
C GLN A 90 -15.14 6.49 -0.81
N ARG A 91 -15.74 5.36 -1.17
CA ARG A 91 -16.90 4.82 -0.46
C ARG A 91 -16.58 4.36 0.96
N ILE A 92 -15.42 3.78 1.22
CA ILE A 92 -15.02 3.38 2.58
C ILE A 92 -14.93 4.62 3.49
N ALA A 93 -14.35 5.72 3.00
CA ALA A 93 -14.23 6.95 3.77
C ALA A 93 -15.59 7.63 4.03
N LEU A 94 -16.54 7.53 3.09
CA LEU A 94 -17.90 8.06 3.21
C LEU A 94 -18.79 7.20 4.12
N ASP A 95 -18.92 5.91 3.84
CA ASP A 95 -19.83 5.01 4.57
C ASP A 95 -19.35 4.68 5.98
N LYS A 96 -18.03 4.75 6.21
CA LYS A 96 -17.37 4.37 7.47
C LYS A 96 -17.94 3.07 8.07
N PRO A 97 -17.91 1.93 7.35
CA PRO A 97 -18.33 0.66 7.92
C PRO A 97 -17.50 0.30 9.16
N ILE A 98 -17.93 -0.71 9.91
CA ILE A 98 -17.13 -1.24 11.03
C ILE A 98 -15.73 -1.63 10.51
N GLY A 99 -14.67 -1.11 11.16
CA GLY A 99 -13.28 -1.30 10.75
C GLY A 99 -12.86 -0.52 9.50
N TRP A 100 -13.55 0.59 9.17
CA TRP A 100 -13.24 1.37 7.98
C TRP A 100 -11.84 1.95 7.96
N GLU A 101 -11.24 2.26 9.12
CA GLU A 101 -9.89 2.82 9.21
C GLU A 101 -8.86 1.85 8.63
N TRP A 102 -8.88 0.60 9.12
CA TRP A 102 -7.99 -0.47 8.65
C TRP A 102 -8.27 -0.81 7.19
N ARG A 103 -9.55 -0.81 6.79
CA ARG A 103 -9.94 -1.12 5.41
C ARG A 103 -9.51 -0.02 4.44
N LEU A 104 -9.65 1.25 4.84
CA LEU A 104 -9.22 2.40 4.06
C LEU A 104 -7.71 2.34 3.86
N ALA A 105 -6.94 2.13 4.94
CA ALA A 105 -5.49 1.96 4.86
C ALA A 105 -5.09 0.79 3.97
N ALA A 106 -5.74 -0.38 4.11
CA ALA A 106 -5.44 -1.55 3.29
C ALA A 106 -5.67 -1.28 1.79
N GLU A 107 -6.81 -0.70 1.42
CA GLU A 107 -7.11 -0.37 0.02
C GLU A 107 -6.20 0.73 -0.53
N LEU A 108 -5.91 1.77 0.26
CA LEU A 108 -4.96 2.82 -0.13
C LEU A 108 -3.56 2.26 -0.36
N LEU A 109 -3.05 1.42 0.54
CA LEU A 109 -1.75 0.77 0.37
C LEU A 109 -1.71 -0.08 -0.90
N ARG A 110 -2.78 -0.83 -1.21
CA ARG A 110 -2.87 -1.61 -2.44
C ARG A 110 -2.89 -0.74 -3.68
N TYR A 111 -3.63 0.37 -3.65
CA TYR A 111 -3.76 1.28 -4.77
C TYR A 111 -2.46 2.04 -5.01
N LEU A 112 -1.98 2.75 -3.99
CA LEU A 112 -0.84 3.67 -4.06
C LEU A 112 0.48 2.94 -4.33
N ASN A 113 0.70 1.75 -3.76
CA ASN A 113 1.96 1.02 -3.91
C ASN A 113 2.02 0.11 -5.13
N ARG A 114 0.91 -0.13 -5.84
CA ARG A 114 0.86 -1.06 -6.98
C ARG A 114 1.92 -0.74 -8.06
N PRO A 115 2.10 0.52 -8.50
CA PRO A 115 3.14 0.84 -9.48
C PRO A 115 4.55 0.50 -9.01
N GLN A 116 4.87 0.77 -7.75
CA GLN A 116 6.16 0.59 -7.11
C GLN A 116 6.45 -0.91 -6.95
N LEU A 117 5.50 -1.68 -6.46
CA LEU A 117 5.63 -3.14 -6.37
C LEU A 117 5.82 -3.79 -7.75
N LYS A 118 5.18 -3.25 -8.79
CA LYS A 118 5.43 -3.69 -10.18
C LYS A 118 6.85 -3.34 -10.64
N ARG A 119 7.34 -2.13 -10.35
CA ARG A 119 8.73 -1.73 -10.63
C ARG A 119 9.73 -2.67 -9.96
N LEU A 120 9.55 -2.95 -8.67
CA LEU A 120 10.40 -3.87 -7.91
C LEU A 120 10.39 -5.28 -8.52
N LYS A 121 9.21 -5.82 -8.85
CA LYS A 121 9.09 -7.14 -9.49
C LYS A 121 9.79 -7.19 -10.85
N ASN A 122 9.66 -6.14 -11.65
CA ASN A 122 10.33 -6.05 -12.95
C ASN A 122 11.86 -5.99 -12.80
N LEU A 123 12.36 -5.24 -11.83
CA LEU A 123 13.79 -5.17 -11.50
C LEU A 123 14.33 -6.54 -11.09
N GLN A 124 13.67 -7.22 -10.14
CA GLN A 124 14.05 -8.56 -9.67
C GLN A 124 13.98 -9.61 -10.79
N SER A 125 13.03 -9.47 -11.72
CA SER A 125 12.88 -10.37 -12.87
C SER A 125 13.78 -10.00 -14.06
N ARG A 126 14.64 -8.96 -13.92
CA ARG A 126 15.52 -8.45 -15.00
C ARG A 126 14.75 -8.02 -16.26
N LEU A 127 13.52 -7.55 -16.10
CA LEU A 127 12.65 -7.06 -17.18
C LEU A 127 12.73 -5.54 -17.36
N SER A 128 13.52 -4.85 -16.53
CA SER A 128 13.76 -3.41 -16.63
C SER A 128 15.24 -3.11 -16.85
N TYR A 129 15.49 -2.00 -17.53
CA TYR A 129 16.81 -1.39 -17.67
C TYR A 129 16.62 0.14 -17.72
N ARG A 130 17.51 0.87 -17.05
CA ARG A 130 17.55 2.33 -17.07
C ARG A 130 19.00 2.78 -17.34
N PRO A 131 19.30 3.45 -18.44
CA PRO A 131 20.66 3.94 -18.67
C PRO A 131 21.00 5.03 -17.63
N LEU A 132 22.07 4.80 -16.87
CA LEU A 132 22.59 5.75 -15.88
C LEU A 132 24.04 6.13 -16.22
N PRO A 133 24.48 7.37 -15.92
CA PRO A 133 25.86 7.77 -16.12
C PRO A 133 26.82 6.84 -15.36
N PRO A 134 27.93 6.41 -15.97
CA PRO A 134 28.92 5.60 -15.28
C PRO A 134 29.64 6.41 -14.20
N VAL A 135 30.02 5.74 -13.12
CA VAL A 135 30.86 6.30 -12.07
C VAL A 135 32.32 6.10 -12.46
N LYS A 136 33.11 7.18 -12.41
CA LYS A 136 34.56 7.10 -12.59
C LYS A 136 35.21 6.55 -11.31
N LEU A 137 36.38 5.93 -11.47
CA LEU A 137 37.16 5.36 -10.37
C LEU A 137 37.40 6.35 -9.23
N GLU A 138 37.74 7.60 -9.55
CA GLU A 138 37.94 8.71 -8.59
C GLU A 138 36.70 9.03 -7.72
N ASN A 139 35.49 8.71 -8.20
CA ASN A 139 34.22 8.97 -7.52
C ASN A 139 33.61 7.72 -6.88
N LEU A 140 34.27 6.56 -6.98
CA LEU A 140 33.72 5.28 -6.53
C LEU A 140 33.44 5.27 -5.01
N MET A 141 34.34 5.80 -4.19
CA MET A 141 34.14 5.89 -2.74
C MET A 141 32.97 6.81 -2.38
N GLY A 142 32.84 7.93 -3.08
CA GLY A 142 31.71 8.84 -2.92
C GLY A 142 30.38 8.15 -3.24
N PHE A 143 30.33 7.40 -4.33
CA PHE A 143 29.16 6.59 -4.70
C PHE A 143 28.81 5.57 -3.62
N VAL A 144 29.77 4.78 -3.14
CA VAL A 144 29.53 3.77 -2.09
C VAL A 144 29.00 4.42 -0.81
N ALA A 145 29.65 5.50 -0.35
CA ALA A 145 29.24 6.23 0.85
C ALA A 145 27.81 6.80 0.71
N GLU A 146 27.49 7.40 -0.44
CA GLU A 146 26.17 7.92 -0.75
C GLU A 146 25.11 6.80 -0.70
N ARG A 147 25.39 5.65 -1.35
CA ARG A 147 24.46 4.52 -1.34
C ARG A 147 24.23 3.98 0.07
N THR A 148 25.27 3.83 0.89
CA THR A 148 25.10 3.40 2.29
C THR A 148 24.33 4.41 3.14
N ASN A 149 24.52 5.70 2.90
CA ASN A 149 23.76 6.74 3.61
C ASN A 149 22.27 6.66 3.28
N VAL A 150 21.91 6.41 2.02
CA VAL A 150 20.51 6.19 1.63
C VAL A 150 19.91 5.00 2.39
N MET A 151 20.61 3.86 2.46
CA MET A 151 20.11 2.68 3.21
C MET A 151 19.81 3.02 4.67
N THR A 152 20.73 3.71 5.36
CA THR A 152 20.56 4.11 6.77
C THR A 152 19.41 5.08 6.97
N ASN A 153 19.27 6.07 6.07
CA ASN A 153 18.28 7.14 6.22
C ASN A 153 16.85 6.72 5.81
N LEU A 154 16.69 5.58 5.11
CA LEU A 154 15.37 5.06 4.73
C LEU A 154 14.60 4.42 5.89
N LEU A 155 15.31 3.81 6.85
CA LEU A 155 14.66 3.01 7.91
C LEU A 155 14.03 3.87 9.01
N GLY A 156 14.65 5.01 9.36
CA GLY A 156 14.15 5.89 10.42
C GLY A 156 12.73 6.41 10.16
N PRO A 157 12.48 7.07 9.01
CA PRO A 157 11.15 7.57 8.66
C PRO A 157 10.08 6.48 8.60
N LEU A 158 10.44 5.27 8.15
CA LEU A 158 9.51 4.15 8.03
C LEU A 158 8.86 3.79 9.37
N THR A 159 9.64 3.72 10.45
CA THR A 159 9.10 3.44 11.80
C THR A 159 8.11 4.52 12.22
N SER A 160 8.52 5.79 12.12
CA SER A 160 7.67 6.92 12.52
C SER A 160 6.36 6.99 11.71
N ILE A 161 6.39 6.62 10.43
CA ILE A 161 5.17 6.58 9.60
C ILE A 161 4.24 5.43 10.01
N LEU A 162 4.77 4.27 10.38
CA LEU A 162 3.96 3.15 10.85
C LEU A 162 3.31 3.45 12.21
N ASP A 163 4.03 4.13 13.09
CA ASP A 163 3.49 4.61 14.37
C ASP A 163 2.38 5.66 14.12
N ARG A 164 2.66 6.66 13.27
CA ARG A 164 1.69 7.70 12.87
C ARG A 164 0.45 7.11 12.19
N LEU A 165 0.61 6.09 11.35
CA LEU A 165 -0.51 5.36 10.74
C LEU A 165 -1.36 4.66 11.82
N THR A 166 -0.74 4.06 12.82
CA THR A 166 -1.47 3.40 13.91
C THR A 166 -2.26 4.42 14.74
N GLU A 167 -1.64 5.56 15.06
CA GLU A 167 -2.30 6.67 15.77
C GLU A 167 -3.46 7.25 14.95
N SER A 168 -3.34 7.30 13.62
CA SER A 168 -4.37 7.83 12.71
C SER A 168 -5.68 7.05 12.74
N PHE A 169 -5.67 5.79 13.21
CA PHE A 169 -6.88 4.98 13.37
C PHE A 169 -7.77 5.43 14.53
N GLY A 170 -7.26 6.30 15.40
CA GLY A 170 -7.99 6.81 16.56
C GLY A 170 -7.94 5.86 17.77
N PRO A 171 -8.08 6.39 18.99
CA PRO A 171 -8.21 5.56 20.18
C PRO A 171 -9.55 4.81 20.21
N PRO A 172 -9.69 3.77 21.06
CA PRO A 172 -10.92 2.99 21.15
C PRO A 172 -12.16 3.87 21.40
N GLY A 173 -13.12 3.80 20.48
CA GLY A 173 -14.39 4.56 20.56
C GLY A 173 -14.36 5.94 19.92
N GLU A 174 -13.21 6.42 19.45
CA GLU A 174 -13.08 7.64 18.67
C GLU A 174 -12.81 7.31 17.20
N ALA A 175 -13.37 8.10 16.29
CA ALA A 175 -13.18 7.87 14.87
C ALA A 175 -11.76 8.24 14.43
N GLY A 176 -11.16 7.42 13.57
CA GLY A 176 -9.88 7.74 12.95
C GLY A 176 -9.93 8.95 12.00
N ASN A 177 -8.76 9.46 11.65
CA ASN A 177 -8.57 10.58 10.72
C ASN A 177 -8.23 10.06 9.31
N ALA A 178 -9.18 10.20 8.37
CA ALA A 178 -9.04 9.71 7.00
C ALA A 178 -7.92 10.41 6.20
N GLU A 179 -7.70 11.71 6.42
CA GLU A 179 -6.65 12.48 5.75
C GLU A 179 -5.27 12.03 6.24
N GLU A 180 -5.15 11.82 7.55
CA GLU A 180 -3.94 11.32 8.18
C GLU A 180 -3.60 9.88 7.75
N ILE A 181 -4.62 9.00 7.63
CA ILE A 181 -4.46 7.66 7.06
C ILE A 181 -3.94 7.75 5.62
N TYR A 182 -4.52 8.64 4.81
CA TYR A 182 -4.12 8.84 3.41
C TYR A 182 -2.67 9.33 3.30
N ASP A 183 -2.30 10.35 4.06
CA ASP A 183 -0.96 10.92 4.10
C ASP A 183 0.07 9.87 4.50
N CYS A 184 -0.20 9.07 5.52
CA CYS A 184 0.69 7.96 5.91
C CYS A 184 0.86 6.94 4.78
N CYS A 185 -0.21 6.58 4.07
CA CYS A 185 -0.12 5.66 2.92
C CYS A 185 0.68 6.26 1.75
N VAL A 186 0.57 7.57 1.52
CA VAL A 186 1.37 8.31 0.53
C VAL A 186 2.86 8.32 0.93
N LEU A 187 3.17 8.59 2.19
CA LEU A 187 4.56 8.58 2.68
C LEU A 187 5.19 7.19 2.59
N LEU A 188 4.43 6.11 2.88
CA LEU A 188 4.88 4.73 2.69
C LEU A 188 5.19 4.43 1.21
N ARG A 189 4.35 4.91 0.29
CA ARG A 189 4.59 4.81 -1.15
C ARG A 189 5.87 5.52 -1.56
N ASP A 190 6.14 6.70 -1.02
CA ASP A 190 7.30 7.50 -1.39
C ASP A 190 8.61 6.89 -0.84
N ILE A 191 8.58 6.31 0.37
CA ILE A 191 9.68 5.49 0.89
C ILE A 191 9.93 4.29 -0.02
N LEU A 192 8.87 3.57 -0.41
CA LEU A 192 8.99 2.43 -1.30
C LEU A 192 9.58 2.84 -2.66
N SER A 193 9.14 3.98 -3.21
CA SER A 193 9.72 4.54 -4.45
C SER A 193 11.21 4.84 -4.29
N THR A 194 11.58 5.53 -3.21
CA THR A 194 12.99 5.90 -2.93
C THR A 194 13.88 4.67 -2.76
N ALA A 195 13.37 3.65 -2.08
CA ALA A 195 14.10 2.40 -1.89
C ALA A 195 14.26 1.61 -3.21
N ILE A 196 13.26 1.65 -4.09
CA ILE A 196 13.38 1.06 -5.44
C ILE A 196 14.34 1.86 -6.31
N ASP A 197 14.29 3.19 -6.26
CA ASP A 197 15.24 4.05 -6.99
C ASP A 197 16.68 3.77 -6.54
N HIS A 198 16.90 3.53 -5.24
CA HIS A 198 18.19 3.10 -4.70
C HIS A 198 18.66 1.77 -5.32
N GLU A 199 17.80 0.76 -5.36
CA GLU A 199 18.12 -0.54 -5.99
C GLU A 199 18.39 -0.38 -7.50
N GLU A 200 17.56 0.36 -8.24
CA GLU A 200 17.78 0.64 -9.66
C GLU A 200 19.14 1.32 -9.90
N ILE A 201 19.54 2.26 -9.04
CA ILE A 201 20.86 2.92 -9.13
C ILE A 201 21.98 1.92 -8.92
N ILE A 202 21.90 1.03 -7.92
CA ILE A 202 22.91 -0.01 -7.70
C ILE A 202 22.97 -0.96 -8.90
N HIS A 203 21.82 -1.34 -9.46
CA HIS A 203 21.72 -2.30 -10.55
C HIS A 203 22.22 -1.76 -11.90
N PHE A 204 21.93 -0.50 -12.22
CA PHE A 204 22.12 0.02 -13.57
C PHE A 204 23.28 1.00 -13.74
N THR A 205 23.85 1.51 -12.64
CA THR A 205 25.03 2.38 -12.72
C THR A 205 26.24 1.57 -13.18
N GLY A 206 26.87 2.01 -14.28
CA GLY A 206 28.14 1.44 -14.71
C GLY A 206 29.24 1.76 -13.71
N LEU A 207 29.85 0.74 -13.12
CA LEU A 207 30.98 0.88 -12.20
C LEU A 207 32.27 0.40 -12.88
N PRO A 208 33.44 0.91 -12.46
CA PRO A 208 34.71 0.31 -12.85
C PRO A 208 34.84 -1.09 -12.22
N GLU A 209 35.75 -1.92 -12.73
CA GLU A 209 35.90 -3.32 -12.32
C GLU A 209 36.14 -3.46 -10.80
N GLU A 210 36.85 -2.50 -10.20
CA GLU A 210 37.11 -2.42 -8.77
C GLU A 210 35.82 -2.28 -7.94
N GLY A 211 34.77 -1.67 -8.50
CA GLY A 211 33.48 -1.43 -7.85
C GLY A 211 32.49 -2.59 -7.94
N GLU A 212 32.79 -3.62 -8.72
CA GLU A 212 31.85 -4.73 -8.97
C GLU A 212 31.57 -5.57 -7.72
N ALA A 213 32.60 -5.87 -6.93
CA ALA A 213 32.45 -6.65 -5.70
C ALA A 213 31.56 -5.95 -4.65
N ILE A 214 31.71 -4.63 -4.48
CA ILE A 214 30.89 -3.87 -3.54
C ILE A 214 29.45 -3.71 -4.04
N ARG A 215 29.24 -3.63 -5.37
CA ARG A 215 27.90 -3.66 -5.97
C ARG A 215 27.16 -4.96 -5.69
N GLU A 216 27.83 -6.10 -5.81
CA GLU A 216 27.24 -7.41 -5.46
C GLU A 216 26.78 -7.47 -4.00
N ILE A 217 27.55 -6.88 -3.07
CA ILE A 217 27.22 -6.84 -1.65
C ILE A 217 26.00 -5.94 -1.38
N LEU A 218 25.95 -4.77 -2.01
CA LEU A 218 24.88 -3.79 -1.80
C LEU A 218 23.59 -4.16 -2.53
N ARG A 219 23.69 -4.85 -3.66
CA ARG A 219 22.54 -5.23 -4.49
C ARG A 219 21.57 -6.09 -3.69
N ASP A 220 20.28 -5.73 -3.75
CA ASP A 220 19.18 -6.45 -3.10
C ASP A 220 19.30 -6.55 -1.57
N ALA A 221 20.22 -5.79 -0.95
CA ALA A 221 20.33 -5.70 0.51
C ALA A 221 19.05 -5.11 1.12
N MET A 222 18.45 -4.13 0.44
CA MET A 222 17.16 -3.53 0.82
C MET A 222 16.00 -4.15 0.06
N GLY A 223 16.16 -4.40 -1.25
CA GLY A 223 15.12 -4.86 -2.17
C GLY A 223 14.34 -6.09 -1.68
N LYS A 224 15.05 -7.11 -1.17
CA LYS A 224 14.43 -8.34 -0.63
C LYS A 224 13.51 -8.09 0.56
N ASN A 225 13.75 -7.03 1.33
CA ASN A 225 12.95 -6.67 2.49
C ASN A 225 11.73 -5.82 2.10
N LEU A 226 11.82 -5.02 1.04
CA LEU A 226 10.72 -4.14 0.61
C LEU A 226 9.43 -4.89 0.29
N ILE A 227 9.53 -6.12 -0.23
CA ILE A 227 8.35 -6.92 -0.50
C ILE A 227 7.56 -7.28 0.76
N LYS A 228 8.21 -7.30 1.94
CA LYS A 228 7.53 -7.53 3.23
C LYS A 228 6.56 -6.39 3.57
N LEU A 229 6.82 -5.16 3.11
CA LEU A 229 5.91 -4.03 3.30
C LEU A 229 4.59 -4.20 2.55
N SER A 230 4.57 -4.95 1.44
CA SER A 230 3.32 -5.23 0.71
C SER A 230 2.30 -6.04 1.55
N LYS A 231 2.79 -6.83 2.52
CA LYS A 231 1.98 -7.65 3.42
C LYS A 231 1.28 -6.86 4.53
N LEU A 232 1.57 -5.56 4.66
CA LEU A 232 0.87 -4.71 5.62
C LEU A 232 -0.64 -4.67 5.32
N SER A 233 -1.02 -4.58 4.04
CA SER A 233 -2.42 -4.62 3.63
C SER A 233 -3.11 -5.93 4.02
N ASP A 234 -2.44 -7.07 3.84
CA ASP A 234 -2.95 -8.38 4.27
C ASP A 234 -3.10 -8.47 5.80
N SER A 235 -2.19 -7.83 6.54
CA SER A 235 -2.23 -7.81 8.01
C SER A 235 -3.40 -6.98 8.53
N LEU A 236 -3.73 -5.88 7.86
CA LEU A 236 -4.93 -5.08 8.13
C LEU A 236 -6.21 -5.87 7.80
N ASP A 237 -6.23 -6.61 6.69
CA ASP A 237 -7.37 -7.50 6.37
C ASP A 237 -7.58 -8.56 7.45
N ASN A 238 -6.50 -9.15 7.97
CA ASN A 238 -6.58 -10.11 9.06
C ASN A 238 -7.16 -9.48 10.33
N ALA A 239 -6.80 -8.23 10.65
CA ALA A 239 -7.40 -7.51 11.76
C ALA A 239 -8.90 -7.27 11.55
N ILE A 240 -9.32 -6.90 10.34
CA ILE A 240 -10.75 -6.77 9.98
C ILE A 240 -11.48 -8.10 10.09
N ALA A 241 -10.83 -9.22 9.75
CA ALA A 241 -11.42 -10.55 9.83
C ALA A 241 -11.74 -11.00 11.26
N LEU A 242 -11.09 -10.41 12.27
CA LEU A 242 -11.38 -10.69 13.69
C LEU A 242 -12.70 -10.04 14.16
N ILE A 243 -13.19 -9.03 13.45
CA ILE A 243 -14.40 -8.29 13.83
C ILE A 243 -15.61 -9.22 13.87
N GLY A 244 -16.33 -9.24 15.00
CA GLY A 244 -17.50 -10.08 15.19
C GLY A 244 -17.18 -11.57 15.42
N THR A 245 -15.90 -11.92 15.61
CA THR A 245 -15.47 -13.26 16.04
C THR A 245 -15.13 -13.27 17.53
N ASP A 246 -15.03 -14.45 18.14
CA ASP A 246 -14.43 -14.60 19.47
C ASP A 246 -12.89 -14.51 19.36
N HIS A 247 -12.38 -13.29 19.44
CA HIS A 247 -10.96 -12.98 19.36
C HIS A 247 -10.27 -12.93 20.75
N GLY A 248 -10.96 -13.37 21.80
CA GLY A 248 -10.43 -13.44 23.18
C GLY A 248 -10.15 -12.09 23.85
N GLY A 249 -10.51 -10.96 23.21
CA GLY A 249 -10.36 -9.62 23.77
C GLY A 249 -11.67 -9.11 24.37
N THR A 250 -11.56 -8.24 25.38
CA THR A 250 -12.69 -7.58 26.04
C THR A 250 -12.50 -6.07 26.06
N SER A 251 -13.49 -5.32 26.54
CA SER A 251 -13.33 -3.87 26.74
C SER A 251 -12.33 -3.52 27.85
N GLU A 252 -12.12 -4.41 28.82
CA GLU A 252 -11.16 -4.22 29.92
C GLU A 252 -9.75 -4.73 29.56
N ASP A 253 -9.67 -5.80 28.75
CA ASP A 253 -8.43 -6.39 28.24
C ASP A 253 -8.51 -6.55 26.71
N PRO A 254 -8.21 -5.48 25.95
CA PRO A 254 -8.37 -5.48 24.50
C PRO A 254 -7.36 -6.41 23.83
N HIS A 255 -7.82 -7.12 22.78
CA HIS A 255 -6.92 -7.92 21.95
C HIS A 255 -6.00 -7.00 21.14
N VAL A 256 -4.69 -7.06 21.39
CA VAL A 256 -3.69 -6.24 20.69
C VAL A 256 -3.09 -7.01 19.52
N VAL A 257 -3.32 -6.51 18.30
CA VAL A 257 -2.67 -7.02 17.10
C VAL A 257 -1.35 -6.28 16.89
N THR A 258 -0.23 -7.00 16.87
CA THR A 258 1.09 -6.43 16.58
C THR A 258 1.62 -6.97 15.25
N TYR A 259 1.91 -6.07 14.31
CA TYR A 259 2.60 -6.40 13.07
C TYR A 259 4.06 -5.97 13.15
N LYS A 260 4.99 -6.88 12.81
CA LYS A 260 6.44 -6.62 12.81
C LYS A 260 7.02 -6.87 11.43
N VAL A 261 7.71 -5.86 10.89
CA VAL A 261 8.47 -5.98 9.64
C VAL A 261 9.95 -6.02 9.97
N ALA A 262 10.56 -7.20 9.87
CA ALA A 262 12.00 -7.35 10.04
C ALA A 262 12.72 -7.01 8.72
N PHE A 263 13.70 -6.11 8.77
CA PHE A 263 14.64 -5.83 7.68
C PHE A 263 15.94 -6.57 7.96
N ASP A 264 16.16 -7.66 7.24
CA ASP A 264 17.31 -8.54 7.43
C ASP A 264 18.37 -8.24 6.37
N LEU A 265 19.60 -7.95 6.79
CA LEU A 265 20.73 -7.89 5.87
C LEU A 265 21.14 -9.32 5.44
N PRO A 266 21.86 -9.49 4.31
CA PRO A 266 22.47 -10.78 3.97
C PRO A 266 23.41 -11.29 5.08
N ASP A 267 23.60 -12.61 5.14
CA ASP A 267 24.57 -13.23 6.05
C ASP A 267 25.97 -12.65 5.80
N ASP A 268 26.71 -12.42 6.89
CA ASP A 268 28.05 -11.81 6.88
C ASP A 268 28.15 -10.46 6.15
N PHE A 269 27.03 -9.76 5.89
CA PHE A 269 27.01 -8.49 5.14
C PHE A 269 28.03 -7.50 5.67
N THR A 270 28.01 -7.23 6.98
CA THR A 270 28.93 -6.25 7.61
C THR A 270 30.40 -6.65 7.45
N ALA A 271 30.72 -7.94 7.57
CA ALA A 271 32.09 -8.43 7.44
C ALA A 271 32.58 -8.32 5.99
N ASN A 272 31.74 -8.75 5.03
CA ASN A 272 32.02 -8.67 3.61
C ASN A 272 32.14 -7.23 3.13
N PHE A 273 31.20 -6.36 3.52
CA PHE A 273 31.20 -4.94 3.20
C PHE A 273 32.46 -4.24 3.72
N ASN A 274 32.80 -4.42 4.99
CA ASN A 274 34.00 -3.81 5.58
C ASN A 274 35.30 -4.32 4.95
N ARG A 275 35.35 -5.59 4.53
CA ARG A 275 36.51 -6.16 3.83
C ARG A 275 36.70 -5.51 2.46
N GLU A 276 35.63 -5.42 1.67
CA GLU A 276 35.72 -4.80 0.33
C GLU A 276 35.93 -3.29 0.41
N LEU A 277 35.37 -2.60 1.40
CA LEU A 277 35.63 -1.18 1.63
C LEU A 277 37.12 -0.90 1.88
N LYS A 278 37.74 -1.67 2.79
CA LYS A 278 39.20 -1.58 3.05
C LYS A 278 40.05 -1.93 1.83
N ARG A 279 39.56 -2.80 0.94
CA ARG A 279 40.24 -3.11 -0.33
C ARG A 279 40.21 -1.89 -1.24
N LEU A 280 39.06 -1.25 -1.40
CA LEU A 280 38.89 -0.04 -2.21
C LEU A 280 39.72 1.13 -1.68
N GLU A 281 39.75 1.35 -0.37
CA GLU A 281 40.57 2.39 0.27
C GLU A 281 42.08 2.21 0.05
N ARG A 282 42.55 1.01 -0.27
CA ARG A 282 43.96 0.75 -0.60
C ARG A 282 44.30 0.91 -2.07
N LEU A 283 43.28 0.81 -2.94
CA LEU A 283 43.42 0.88 -4.39
C LEU A 283 43.31 2.31 -4.92
N LEU A 284 42.52 3.15 -4.24
CA LEU A 284 42.21 4.54 -4.57
C LEU A 284 43.08 5.51 -3.75
#